data_AF-A0A1J9QV66-F1
#
_entry.id   AF-A0A1J9QV66-F1
#
_cell.length_a   1.000
_cell.length_b   1.000
_cell.length_c   1.000
_cell.angle_alpha   90.00
_cell.angle_beta   90.00
_cell.angle_gamma   90.00
#
_symmetry.space_group_name_H-M   'P 1'
#
loop_
_entity.id
_entity.type
_entity.pdbx_description
1 polymer ?
#
loop_
_entity_poly.entity_id
_entity_poly.type
_entity_poly.pdbx_seq_one_letter_code
_entity_poly.pdbx_strand_id
1 'polypeptide(L)'
;MPYEGSKNSVLPQEDRSQSPQTTHDEDTSLCLISGPTDPKAPAPEFYAFLEQFEGYPGGPFVYGRPVAFHTGTDRVNWTPYLLDANEMSTFAEFWKGKKHGKRTWLGLFTTIVESTVAANWWDQVWHCWGVAVITGSKGRGKHLLIYDCDPVPDAASKRRRDVLLGYQQRLVAFAEAQATLLGVWYNTDDSGTGQNRCVTHTCEWIKRMVMSGDRPLEDDDERIQNYIRLDRR
;
A
#
# COMPACT_ATOMS: atom_id res chain seq x y z
N MET A 1 -74.51 -38.66 -34.17
CA MET A 1 -73.55 -39.45 -34.97
C MET A 1 -72.18 -39.27 -34.33
N PRO A 2 -71.49 -40.37 -33.98
CA PRO A 2 -70.31 -40.41 -33.12
C PRO A 2 -69.03 -40.16 -33.93
N TYR A 3 -67.90 -39.95 -33.24
CA TYR A 3 -66.54 -40.47 -33.49
C TYR A 3 -65.61 -39.73 -32.50
N GLU A 4 -65.12 -40.37 -31.44
CA GLU A 4 -63.89 -41.19 -31.42
C GLU A 4 -62.68 -40.40 -31.96
N GLY A 5 -61.57 -40.22 -31.27
CA GLY A 5 -61.10 -40.79 -30.03
C GLY A 5 -59.68 -40.31 -29.73
N SER A 6 -59.23 -40.71 -28.54
CA SER A 6 -57.88 -40.79 -27.99
C SER A 6 -56.67 -40.43 -28.88
N LYS A 7 -55.72 -39.70 -28.27
CA LYS A 7 -54.41 -40.28 -27.91
C LYS A 7 -53.66 -39.35 -26.95
N ASN A 8 -53.59 -39.78 -25.69
CA ASN A 8 -52.62 -39.30 -24.71
C ASN A 8 -51.21 -39.66 -25.18
N SER A 9 -50.38 -38.64 -25.38
CA SER A 9 -48.93 -38.77 -25.53
C SER A 9 -48.31 -38.24 -24.24
N VAL A 10 -47.94 -39.16 -23.35
CA VAL A 10 -47.16 -38.88 -22.15
C VAL A 10 -45.71 -38.70 -22.60
N LEU A 11 -45.25 -37.46 -22.64
CA LEU A 11 -43.83 -37.16 -22.81
C LEU A 11 -43.11 -37.39 -21.47
N PRO A 12 -41.95 -38.05 -21.47
CA PRO A 12 -41.17 -38.21 -20.25
C PRO A 12 -40.60 -36.85 -19.82
N GLN A 13 -40.84 -36.47 -18.57
CA GLN A 13 -40.16 -35.34 -17.94
C GLN A 13 -38.68 -35.69 -17.76
N GLU A 14 -37.81 -35.01 -18.51
CA GLU A 14 -36.38 -34.98 -18.23
C GLU A 14 -36.15 -34.18 -16.95
N ASP A 15 -35.85 -34.89 -15.86
CA ASP A 15 -35.36 -34.32 -14.61
C ASP A 15 -33.94 -33.77 -14.83
N ARG A 16 -33.85 -32.49 -15.20
CA ARG A 16 -32.58 -31.73 -15.27
C ARG A 16 -32.33 -31.00 -13.95
N SER A 17 -32.19 -31.78 -12.88
CA SER A 17 -31.76 -31.27 -11.58
C SER A 17 -30.43 -31.88 -11.21
N GLN A 18 -29.34 -31.27 -11.68
CA GLN A 18 -28.03 -31.31 -11.02
C GLN A 18 -27.12 -30.27 -11.66
N SER A 19 -27.16 -29.05 -11.11
CA SER A 19 -26.13 -28.05 -11.34
C SER A 19 -24.80 -28.62 -10.83
N PRO A 20 -23.70 -28.49 -11.59
CA PRO A 20 -22.40 -28.94 -11.12
C PRO A 20 -22.01 -28.10 -9.90
N GLN A 21 -21.90 -28.73 -8.74
CA GLN A 21 -21.20 -28.16 -7.59
C GLN A 21 -19.72 -28.08 -7.95
N THR A 22 -19.28 -26.94 -8.48
CA THR A 22 -17.86 -26.62 -8.61
C THR A 22 -17.32 -26.29 -7.23
N THR A 23 -16.91 -27.32 -6.50
CA THR A 23 -16.04 -27.19 -5.31
C THR A 23 -14.59 -27.09 -5.80
N HIS A 24 -14.14 -25.87 -6.06
CA HIS A 24 -12.72 -25.55 -6.21
C HIS A 24 -12.38 -24.41 -5.26
N ASP A 25 -12.50 -24.68 -3.96
CA ASP A 25 -11.72 -23.98 -2.95
C ASP A 25 -10.36 -24.71 -2.88
N GLU A 26 -9.56 -24.60 -3.95
CA GLU A 26 -8.13 -24.83 -3.81
C GLU A 26 -7.60 -23.66 -3.01
N ASP A 27 -7.45 -23.91 -1.71
CA ASP A 27 -6.75 -23.07 -0.74
C ASP A 27 -5.27 -23.01 -1.14
N THR A 28 -4.98 -22.27 -2.24
CA THR A 28 -3.63 -21.83 -2.57
C THR A 28 -3.23 -20.80 -1.53
N SER A 29 -2.80 -21.31 -0.38
CA SER A 29 -1.97 -20.58 0.58
C SER A 29 -0.70 -20.16 -0.16
N LEU A 30 -0.77 -18.99 -0.82
CA LEU A 30 0.35 -18.40 -1.53
C LEU A 30 1.49 -18.24 -0.53
N CYS A 31 2.59 -18.96 -0.74
CA CYS A 31 3.79 -18.86 0.08
C CYS A 31 4.44 -17.50 -0.20
N LEU A 32 4.00 -16.46 0.51
CA LEU A 32 4.53 -15.12 0.37
C LEU A 32 5.98 -15.05 0.85
N ILE A 33 6.84 -14.47 0.03
CA ILE A 33 8.25 -14.20 0.32
C ILE A 33 8.32 -13.16 1.44
N SER A 34 9.16 -13.41 2.45
CA SER A 34 9.46 -12.43 3.49
C SER A 34 10.17 -11.20 2.93
N GLY A 35 9.84 -10.02 3.44
CA GLY A 35 10.58 -8.81 3.09
C GLY A 35 12.03 -8.83 3.60
N PRO A 36 12.88 -7.94 3.08
CA PRO A 36 14.23 -7.75 3.62
C PRO A 36 14.17 -7.38 5.11
N THR A 37 15.27 -7.60 5.82
CA THR A 37 15.39 -7.25 7.25
C THR A 37 16.42 -6.16 7.50
N ASP A 38 17.35 -5.94 6.57
CA ASP A 38 18.39 -4.93 6.70
C ASP A 38 17.86 -3.56 6.24
N PRO A 39 17.90 -2.51 7.09
CA PRO A 39 17.59 -1.14 6.68
C PRO A 39 18.46 -0.62 5.53
N LYS A 40 19.67 -1.16 5.36
CA LYS A 40 20.58 -0.82 4.25
C LYS A 40 20.50 -1.79 3.07
N ALA A 41 19.48 -2.64 3.03
CA ALA A 41 19.24 -3.52 1.88
C ALA A 41 19.20 -2.69 0.58
N PRO A 42 19.82 -3.17 -0.51
CA PRO A 42 19.75 -2.49 -1.79
C PRO A 42 18.34 -2.63 -2.38
N ALA A 43 17.97 -1.69 -3.25
CA ALA A 43 16.66 -1.61 -3.90
C ALA A 43 16.15 -2.96 -4.48
N PRO A 44 16.97 -3.80 -5.16
CA PRO A 44 16.51 -5.07 -5.72
C PRO A 44 15.96 -6.06 -4.69
N GLU A 45 16.43 -6.02 -3.44
CA GLU A 45 15.90 -6.88 -2.38
C GLU A 45 14.45 -6.53 -2.03
N PHE A 46 14.09 -5.25 -2.14
CA PHE A 46 12.70 -4.82 -1.99
C PHE A 46 11.82 -5.22 -3.18
N TYR A 47 12.39 -5.31 -4.39
CA TYR A 47 11.61 -5.60 -5.61
C TYR A 47 10.94 -6.96 -5.52
N ALA A 48 11.72 -8.00 -5.19
CA ALA A 48 11.19 -9.36 -5.07
C ALA A 48 10.02 -9.43 -4.07
N PHE A 49 10.13 -8.71 -2.95
CA PHE A 49 9.05 -8.61 -1.97
C PHE A 49 7.84 -7.82 -2.49
N LEU A 50 8.02 -6.71 -3.20
CA LEU A 50 6.91 -5.86 -3.65
C LEU A 50 6.20 -6.42 -4.89
N GLU A 51 6.95 -6.99 -5.84
CA GLU A 51 6.45 -7.56 -7.10
C GLU A 51 5.63 -8.83 -6.87
N GLN A 52 5.83 -9.56 -5.77
CA GLN A 52 5.00 -10.73 -5.47
C GLN A 52 3.51 -10.40 -5.31
N PHE A 53 3.19 -9.13 -5.03
CA PHE A 53 1.82 -8.65 -4.89
C PHE A 53 1.23 -8.18 -6.23
N GLU A 54 2.02 -8.15 -7.30
CA GLU A 54 1.51 -7.93 -8.64
C GLU A 54 0.54 -9.07 -9.00
N GLY A 55 -0.70 -8.71 -9.32
CA GLY A 55 -1.73 -9.69 -9.66
C GLY A 55 -2.39 -10.38 -8.45
N TYR A 56 -2.08 -9.98 -7.20
CA TYR A 56 -2.77 -10.52 -6.02
C TYR A 56 -4.31 -10.34 -6.17
N PRO A 57 -5.11 -11.43 -6.19
CA PRO A 57 -6.54 -11.35 -6.45
C PRO A 57 -7.26 -10.44 -5.44
N GLY A 58 -8.01 -9.46 -5.95
CA GLY A 58 -8.71 -8.48 -5.10
C GLY A 58 -7.79 -7.51 -4.33
N GLY A 59 -6.46 -7.63 -4.49
CA GLY A 59 -5.48 -6.81 -3.79
C GLY A 59 -5.31 -5.41 -4.38
N PRO A 60 -4.74 -4.46 -3.61
CA PRO A 60 -4.44 -3.10 -4.06
C PRO A 60 -3.36 -3.07 -5.14
N PHE A 61 -3.12 -1.90 -5.72
CA PHE A 61 -1.91 -1.67 -6.50
C PHE A 61 -0.72 -1.54 -5.53
N VAL A 62 0.28 -2.41 -5.65
CA VAL A 62 1.56 -2.27 -4.94
C VAL A 62 2.60 -1.76 -5.92
N TYR A 63 3.26 -0.66 -5.58
CA TYR A 63 4.33 -0.12 -6.40
C TYR A 63 5.60 -0.96 -6.24
N GLY A 64 6.08 -1.57 -7.33
CA GLY A 64 7.13 -2.59 -7.32
C GLY A 64 8.54 -2.11 -6.96
N ARG A 65 8.75 -0.81 -6.70
CA ARG A 65 10.07 -0.24 -6.39
C ARG A 65 9.99 0.62 -5.13
N PRO A 66 11.02 0.63 -4.26
CA PRO A 66 11.07 1.52 -3.12
C PRO A 66 11.15 2.97 -3.61
N VAL A 67 10.50 3.86 -2.87
CA VAL A 67 10.44 5.30 -3.16
C VAL A 67 11.36 6.02 -2.18
N ALA A 68 12.40 6.67 -2.70
CA ALA A 68 13.41 7.32 -1.85
C ALA A 68 13.53 8.83 -2.08
N PHE A 69 13.14 9.31 -3.26
CA PHE A 69 13.46 10.65 -3.68
C PHE A 69 12.22 11.52 -3.83
N HIS A 70 12.33 12.77 -3.39
CA HIS A 70 11.26 13.73 -3.62
C HIS A 70 11.16 14.08 -5.11
N THR A 71 12.30 14.25 -5.78
CA THR A 71 12.39 14.67 -7.19
C THR A 71 13.47 13.92 -7.96
N GLY A 72 13.46 14.05 -9.29
CA GLY A 72 14.54 13.53 -10.12
C GLY A 72 15.89 14.20 -9.84
N THR A 73 15.90 15.50 -9.54
CA THR A 73 17.12 16.23 -9.15
C THR A 73 17.70 15.69 -7.83
N ASP A 74 16.82 15.40 -6.87
CA ASP A 74 17.20 14.77 -5.59
C ASP A 74 17.89 13.42 -5.83
N ARG A 75 17.31 12.55 -6.67
CA ARG A 75 17.94 11.28 -7.08
C ARG A 75 19.33 11.48 -7.72
N VAL A 76 19.45 12.43 -8.64
CA VAL A 76 20.73 12.74 -9.32
C VAL A 76 21.79 13.16 -8.30
N ASN A 77 21.43 14.00 -7.32
CA ASN A 77 22.34 14.46 -6.28
C ASN A 77 22.82 13.32 -5.36
N TRP A 78 21.99 12.29 -5.17
CA TRP A 78 22.34 11.11 -4.37
C TRP A 78 23.07 10.01 -5.13
N THR A 79 23.06 10.03 -6.47
CA THR A 79 23.69 8.99 -7.30
C THR A 79 25.18 8.75 -7.02
N PRO A 80 26.02 9.78 -6.72
CA PRO A 80 27.42 9.55 -6.35
C PRO A 80 27.62 8.84 -5.01
N TYR A 81 26.58 8.79 -4.18
CA TYR A 81 26.64 8.30 -2.80
C TYR A 81 25.92 6.95 -2.66
N LEU A 82 24.81 6.76 -3.37
CA LEU A 82 23.99 5.55 -3.30
C LEU A 82 24.14 4.73 -4.58
N LEU A 83 24.75 3.55 -4.48
CA LEU A 83 25.05 2.66 -5.62
C LEU A 83 23.79 2.32 -6.44
N ASP A 84 22.65 2.20 -5.76
CA ASP A 84 21.35 1.81 -6.29
C ASP A 84 20.38 3.00 -6.38
N ALA A 85 20.86 4.25 -6.38
CA ALA A 85 19.99 5.43 -6.52
C ALA A 85 19.09 5.35 -7.76
N ASN A 86 19.60 4.87 -8.88
CA ASN A 86 18.85 4.71 -10.14
C ASN A 86 17.80 3.59 -10.06
N GLU A 87 17.91 2.74 -9.05
CA GLU A 87 17.01 1.65 -8.75
C GLU A 87 15.85 2.10 -7.85
N MET A 88 15.96 3.24 -7.18
CA MET A 88 14.86 3.80 -6.38
C MET A 88 14.05 4.83 -7.16
N SER A 89 12.80 4.97 -6.74
CA SER A 89 11.82 5.83 -7.41
C SER A 89 11.60 7.15 -6.68
N THR A 90 11.05 8.09 -7.43
CA THR A 90 10.60 9.39 -6.97
C THR A 90 9.12 9.37 -6.61
N PHE A 91 8.66 10.39 -5.87
CA PHE A 91 7.23 10.56 -5.58
C PHE A 91 6.38 10.62 -6.86
N ALA A 92 6.90 11.28 -7.90
CA ALA A 92 6.21 11.41 -9.17
C ALA A 92 6.08 10.07 -9.91
N GLU A 93 7.11 9.22 -9.88
CA GLU A 93 7.08 7.90 -10.51
C GLU A 93 6.07 6.97 -9.79
N PHE A 94 6.07 6.96 -8.45
CA PHE A 94 5.04 6.28 -7.65
C PHE A 94 3.62 6.77 -8.02
N TRP A 95 3.42 8.08 -8.03
CA TRP A 95 2.12 8.68 -8.29
C TRP A 95 1.63 8.49 -9.73
N LYS A 96 2.53 8.33 -10.71
CA LYS A 96 2.20 8.11 -12.12
C LYS A 96 2.17 6.65 -12.57
N GLY A 97 2.62 5.70 -11.73
CA GLY A 97 2.55 4.25 -12.02
C GLY A 97 1.17 3.80 -12.52
N LYS A 98 1.08 2.72 -13.31
CA LYS A 98 -0.18 2.27 -13.90
C LYS A 98 -1.02 1.50 -12.86
N LYS A 99 -2.10 2.11 -12.39
CA LYS A 99 -2.94 1.51 -11.33
C LYS A 99 -4.06 0.61 -11.82
N HIS A 100 -4.33 0.51 -13.12
CA HIS A 100 -5.33 -0.40 -13.68
C HIS A 100 -6.71 -0.34 -12.98
N GLY A 101 -7.15 0.87 -12.61
CA GLY A 101 -8.45 1.08 -11.94
C GLY A 101 -8.46 0.78 -10.43
N LYS A 102 -7.33 0.40 -9.83
CA LYS A 102 -7.22 0.10 -8.40
C LYS A 102 -7.54 1.33 -7.53
N ARG A 103 -8.25 1.09 -6.44
CA ARG A 103 -8.76 2.12 -5.51
C ARG A 103 -7.75 2.46 -4.42
N THR A 104 -6.86 1.54 -4.10
CA THR A 104 -5.81 1.62 -3.07
C THR A 104 -4.45 1.41 -3.71
N TRP A 105 -3.51 2.31 -3.42
CA TRP A 105 -2.14 2.28 -3.93
C TRP A 105 -1.16 2.23 -2.77
N LEU A 106 -0.28 1.24 -2.74
CA LEU A 106 0.71 1.05 -1.69
C LEU A 106 2.11 1.35 -2.21
N GLY A 107 2.92 1.99 -1.39
CA GLY A 107 4.34 2.21 -1.66
C GLY A 107 5.17 1.99 -0.40
N LEU A 108 6.33 1.36 -0.56
CA LEU A 108 7.38 1.33 0.44
C LEU A 108 8.28 2.55 0.22
N PHE A 109 8.46 3.34 1.27
CA PHE A 109 9.31 4.52 1.26
C PHE A 109 10.54 4.26 2.11
N THR A 110 11.68 4.73 1.61
CA THR A 110 12.97 4.57 2.27
C THR A 110 13.68 5.91 2.27
N THR A 111 14.02 6.43 3.43
CA THR A 111 14.52 7.80 3.57
C THR A 111 15.68 7.86 4.54
N ILE A 112 16.65 8.70 4.23
CA ILE A 112 17.71 9.06 5.18
C ILE A 112 17.09 10.07 6.17
N VAL A 113 17.25 9.81 7.47
CA VAL A 113 16.60 10.57 8.55
C VAL A 113 17.05 12.04 8.54
N GLU A 114 18.29 12.32 8.11
CA GLU A 114 18.77 13.68 7.90
C GLU A 114 18.65 14.11 6.43
N SER A 115 18.02 15.27 6.22
CA SER A 115 17.79 15.83 4.88
C SER A 115 19.03 16.41 4.19
N THR A 116 20.22 16.20 4.76
CA THR A 116 21.49 16.75 4.28
C THR A 116 22.52 15.65 4.12
N VAL A 117 23.27 15.70 3.03
CA VAL A 117 24.50 14.90 2.88
C VAL A 117 25.49 15.37 3.93
N ALA A 118 25.47 14.75 5.11
CA ALA A 118 26.43 14.97 6.18
C ALA A 118 27.71 14.17 5.89
N ALA A 119 28.83 14.58 6.50
CA ALA A 119 30.12 13.91 6.32
C ALA A 119 30.17 12.45 6.83
N ASN A 120 29.06 11.92 7.35
CA ASN A 120 28.90 10.56 7.86
C ASN A 120 27.57 9.92 7.40
N TRP A 121 27.01 10.34 6.25
CA TRP A 121 25.72 9.83 5.77
C TRP A 121 25.71 8.30 5.62
N TRP A 122 26.85 7.67 5.34
CA TRP A 122 26.98 6.20 5.21
C TRP A 122 26.76 5.47 6.55
N ASP A 123 26.96 6.15 7.68
CA ASP A 123 26.71 5.62 9.02
C ASP A 123 25.25 5.79 9.43
N GLN A 124 24.48 6.63 8.73
CA GLN A 124 23.08 6.86 9.04
C GLN A 124 22.24 5.62 8.73
N VAL A 125 21.33 5.32 9.66
CA VAL A 125 20.35 4.26 9.48
C VAL A 125 19.26 4.80 8.56
N TRP A 126 18.99 4.04 7.50
CA TRP A 126 17.87 4.33 6.62
C TRP A 126 16.57 4.00 7.34
N HIS A 127 15.60 4.88 7.19
CA HIS A 127 14.28 4.73 7.77
C HIS A 127 13.30 4.26 6.71
N CYS A 128 12.67 3.12 6.94
CA CYS A 128 11.60 2.60 6.08
C CYS A 128 10.23 2.86 6.68
N TRP A 129 9.31 3.31 5.84
CA TRP A 129 7.94 3.62 6.21
C TRP A 129 6.99 3.33 5.04
N GLY A 130 5.71 3.14 5.35
CA GLY A 130 4.69 2.73 4.40
C GLY A 130 3.75 3.87 4.02
N VAL A 131 3.25 3.83 2.78
CA VAL A 131 2.24 4.79 2.29
C VAL A 131 1.10 4.05 1.63
N ALA A 132 -0.14 4.46 1.96
CA ALA A 132 -1.32 4.08 1.21
C ALA A 132 -2.08 5.31 0.70
N VAL A 133 -2.36 5.35 -0.60
CA VAL A 133 -3.26 6.32 -1.22
C VAL A 133 -4.57 5.60 -1.53
N ILE A 134 -5.65 5.97 -0.83
CA ILE A 134 -6.92 5.25 -0.87
C ILE A 134 -8.02 6.17 -1.36
N THR A 135 -8.85 5.71 -2.28
CA THR A 135 -10.02 6.47 -2.76
C THR A 135 -11.06 6.60 -1.64
N GLY A 136 -11.66 7.77 -1.47
CA GLY A 136 -12.77 7.92 -0.52
C GLY A 136 -14.01 7.13 -0.93
N SER A 137 -14.85 6.74 0.03
CA SER A 137 -16.08 5.97 -0.16
C SER A 137 -17.01 6.50 -1.26
N LYS A 138 -17.12 7.82 -1.39
CA LYS A 138 -17.92 8.50 -2.41
C LYS A 138 -17.28 8.55 -3.81
N GLY A 139 -16.16 7.86 -4.02
CA GLY A 139 -15.41 7.82 -5.28
C GLY A 139 -14.72 9.14 -5.65
N ARG A 140 -14.72 10.13 -4.76
CA ARG A 140 -14.09 11.45 -4.96
C ARG A 140 -12.97 11.65 -3.96
N GLY A 141 -11.89 12.30 -4.38
CA GLY A 141 -10.74 12.59 -3.53
C GLY A 141 -9.97 11.34 -3.08
N LYS A 142 -8.93 11.57 -2.28
CA LYS A 142 -8.04 10.52 -1.77
C LYS A 142 -7.76 10.71 -0.28
N HIS A 143 -7.62 9.62 0.45
CA HIS A 143 -6.96 9.61 1.75
C HIS A 143 -5.50 9.21 1.55
N LEU A 144 -4.62 9.80 2.35
CA LEU A 144 -3.20 9.45 2.41
C LEU A 144 -2.93 8.90 3.80
N LEU A 145 -2.58 7.62 3.90
CA LEU A 145 -2.14 6.99 5.15
C LEU A 145 -0.61 6.91 5.12
N ILE A 146 0.01 7.30 6.22
CA ILE A 146 1.45 7.20 6.45
C ILE A 146 1.64 6.26 7.64
N TYR A 147 2.23 5.09 7.37
CA TYR A 147 2.68 4.15 8.39
C TYR A 147 4.13 4.44 8.70
N ASP A 148 4.41 4.85 9.93
CA ASP A 148 5.75 4.95 10.47
C ASP A 148 5.86 3.95 11.64
N CYS A 149 6.91 3.12 11.65
CA CYS A 149 7.14 2.15 12.72
C CYS A 149 7.73 2.79 13.99
N ASP A 150 8.19 4.04 13.89
CA ASP A 150 8.69 4.85 15.00
C ASP A 150 7.84 6.13 15.10
N PRO A 151 6.53 6.02 15.38
CA PRO A 151 5.65 7.18 15.36
C PRO A 151 6.00 8.18 16.47
N VAL A 152 5.76 9.46 16.21
CA VAL A 152 5.92 10.50 17.23
C VAL A 152 4.95 10.24 18.40
N PRO A 153 5.43 10.15 19.66
CA PRO A 153 4.55 9.99 20.81
C PRO A 153 3.54 11.13 20.93
N ASP A 154 2.32 10.83 21.40
CA ASP A 154 1.23 11.79 21.61
C ASP A 154 0.85 12.62 20.37
N ALA A 155 1.00 12.04 19.17
CA ALA A 155 0.71 12.71 17.91
C ALA A 155 -0.73 13.26 17.79
N ALA A 156 -1.69 12.73 18.56
CA ALA A 156 -3.10 13.12 18.52
C ALA A 156 -3.37 14.61 18.79
N SER A 157 -2.44 15.29 19.49
CA SER A 157 -2.57 16.70 19.87
C SER A 157 -1.68 17.65 19.06
N LYS A 158 -0.89 17.11 18.12
CA LYS A 158 0.20 17.84 17.45
C LYS A 158 -0.19 18.22 16.03
N ARG A 159 0.42 19.31 15.52
CA ARG A 159 0.20 19.74 14.12
C ARG A 159 0.94 18.79 13.19
N ARG A 160 0.52 18.72 11.92
CA ARG A 160 1.20 17.89 10.89
C ARG A 160 2.72 18.08 10.86
N ARG A 161 3.18 19.33 10.94
CA ARG A 161 4.62 19.66 10.90
C ARG A 161 5.38 19.19 12.15
N ASP A 162 4.67 18.97 13.26
CA ASP A 162 5.22 18.53 14.55
C ASP A 162 5.17 16.99 14.67
N VAL A 163 4.48 16.30 13.75
CA VAL A 163 4.32 14.84 13.72
C VAL A 163 5.10 14.20 12.57
N LEU A 164 5.02 14.78 11.36
CA LEU A 164 5.61 14.19 10.17
C LEU A 164 7.08 14.58 10.00
N LEU A 165 7.90 13.63 9.57
CA LEU A 165 9.29 13.88 9.19
C LEU A 165 9.39 14.68 7.88
N GLY A 166 10.56 15.26 7.58
CA GLY A 166 10.74 16.15 6.44
C GLY A 166 10.29 15.57 5.09
N TYR A 167 10.61 14.30 4.79
CA TYR A 167 10.16 13.63 3.56
C TYR A 167 8.67 13.31 3.56
N GLN A 168 8.10 12.96 4.71
CA GLN A 168 6.66 12.73 4.86
C GLN A 168 5.87 14.03 4.63
N GLN A 169 6.35 15.16 5.17
CA GLN A 169 5.78 16.49 4.90
C GLN A 169 5.83 16.84 3.40
N ARG A 170 6.97 16.59 2.73
CA ARG A 170 7.11 16.79 1.29
C ARG A 170 6.14 15.91 0.50
N LEU A 171 5.94 14.66 0.91
CA LEU A 171 4.97 13.76 0.27
C LEU A 171 3.54 14.27 0.42
N VAL A 172 3.16 14.75 1.61
CA VAL A 172 1.83 15.35 1.83
C VAL A 172 1.62 16.55 0.91
N ALA A 173 2.58 17.47 0.86
CA ALA A 173 2.52 18.64 -0.02
C ALA A 173 2.42 18.23 -1.50
N PHE A 174 3.21 17.24 -1.92
CA PHE A 174 3.14 16.67 -3.26
C PHE A 174 1.74 16.09 -3.55
N ALA A 175 1.20 15.27 -2.65
CA ALA A 175 -0.10 14.63 -2.81
C ALA A 175 -1.26 15.65 -2.86
N GLU A 176 -1.21 16.71 -2.03
CA GLU A 176 -2.17 17.82 -2.07
C GLU A 176 -2.14 18.58 -3.41
N ALA A 177 -0.97 18.66 -4.05
CA ALA A 177 -0.84 19.26 -5.38
C ALA A 177 -1.34 18.35 -6.51
N GLN A 178 -1.37 17.02 -6.30
CA GLN A 178 -1.82 16.07 -7.32
C GLN A 178 -3.31 15.70 -7.22
N ALA A 179 -3.92 15.80 -6.04
CA ALA A 179 -5.31 15.43 -5.82
C ALA A 179 -5.92 16.15 -4.62
N THR A 180 -7.26 16.21 -4.59
CA THR A 180 -7.99 16.60 -3.38
C THR A 180 -7.82 15.53 -2.31
N LEU A 181 -7.07 15.85 -1.26
CA LEU A 181 -6.96 14.99 -0.08
C LEU A 181 -8.15 15.19 0.86
N LEU A 182 -8.86 14.10 1.13
CA LEU A 182 -9.92 14.04 2.12
C LEU A 182 -9.35 13.96 3.54
N GLY A 183 -8.23 13.27 3.72
CA GLY A 183 -7.55 13.17 5.01
C GLY A 183 -6.11 12.70 4.86
N VAL A 184 -5.28 13.14 5.79
CA VAL A 184 -3.94 12.60 6.01
C VAL A 184 -3.99 11.86 7.33
N TRP A 185 -3.65 10.59 7.32
CA TRP A 185 -3.70 9.71 8.49
C TRP A 185 -2.29 9.28 8.84
N TYR A 186 -2.00 9.21 10.13
CA TYR A 186 -0.69 8.83 10.65
C TYR A 186 -0.84 7.74 11.70
N ASN A 187 -0.01 6.70 11.59
CA ASN A 187 0.03 5.59 12.54
C ASN A 187 0.41 6.10 13.95
N THR A 188 -0.24 5.57 14.98
CA THR A 188 0.08 5.80 16.38
C THR A 188 0.46 4.53 17.13
N ASP A 189 0.50 3.38 16.47
CA ASP A 189 1.02 2.14 17.04
C ASP A 189 2.54 2.24 17.21
N ASP A 190 2.99 2.41 18.45
CA ASP A 190 4.38 2.57 18.84
C ASP A 190 5.05 1.24 19.25
N SER A 191 4.35 0.10 19.13
CA SER A 191 4.85 -1.21 19.57
C SER A 191 6.14 -1.64 18.86
N GLY A 192 6.42 -1.08 17.67
CA GLY A 192 7.64 -1.32 16.89
C GLY A 192 8.79 -0.36 17.20
N THR A 193 8.57 0.70 17.99
CA THR A 193 9.50 1.81 18.14
C THR A 193 10.83 1.38 18.74
N GLY A 194 11.95 1.87 18.18
CA GLY A 194 13.29 1.69 18.73
C GLY A 194 13.86 0.27 18.58
N GLN A 195 13.16 -0.62 17.87
CA GLN A 195 13.61 -2.00 17.67
C GLN A 195 14.66 -2.13 16.54
N ASN A 196 14.94 -1.07 15.78
CA ASN A 196 15.78 -1.10 14.59
C ASN A 196 15.30 -2.14 13.54
N ARG A 197 13.97 -2.24 13.36
CA ARG A 197 13.30 -3.19 12.46
C ARG A 197 12.33 -2.50 11.50
N CYS A 198 12.61 -1.26 11.13
CA CYS A 198 11.72 -0.42 10.32
C CYS A 198 11.34 -1.07 8.99
N VAL A 199 12.28 -1.76 8.35
CA VAL A 199 12.02 -2.53 7.12
C VAL A 199 11.01 -3.64 7.36
N THR A 200 11.28 -4.52 8.33
CA THR A 200 10.41 -5.66 8.63
C THR A 200 8.99 -5.19 8.96
N HIS A 201 8.87 -4.19 9.82
CA HIS A 201 7.57 -3.64 10.22
C HIS A 201 6.82 -3.02 9.04
N THR A 202 7.52 -2.30 8.15
CA THR A 202 6.93 -1.72 6.95
C THR A 202 6.49 -2.80 5.94
N CYS A 203 7.28 -3.84 5.73
CA CYS A 203 6.92 -4.98 4.88
C CYS A 203 5.69 -5.71 5.41
N GLU A 204 5.65 -6.01 6.72
CA GLU A 204 4.47 -6.64 7.34
C GLU A 204 3.23 -5.73 7.27
N TRP A 205 3.40 -4.41 7.42
CA TRP A 205 2.32 -3.47 7.21
C TRP A 205 1.79 -3.50 5.76
N ILE A 206 2.67 -3.51 4.74
CA ILE A 206 2.26 -3.64 3.33
C ILE A 206 1.48 -4.93 3.12
N LYS A 207 1.98 -6.06 3.64
CA LYS A 207 1.30 -7.36 3.53
C LYS A 207 -0.10 -7.32 4.14
N ARG A 208 -0.26 -6.73 5.33
CA ARG A 208 -1.58 -6.53 5.95
C ARG A 208 -2.50 -5.68 5.05
N MET A 209 -1.99 -4.58 4.52
CA MET A 209 -2.76 -3.70 3.62
C MET A 209 -3.17 -4.39 2.32
N VAL A 210 -2.33 -5.28 1.79
CA VAL A 210 -2.68 -6.12 0.64
C VAL A 210 -3.81 -7.07 0.99
N MET A 211 -3.73 -7.73 2.14
CA MET A 211 -4.75 -8.68 2.63
C MET A 211 -6.11 -8.00 2.91
N SER A 212 -6.13 -6.74 3.34
CA SER A 212 -7.37 -5.96 3.52
C SER A 212 -8.08 -5.59 2.20
N GLY A 213 -7.42 -5.80 1.05
CA GLY A 213 -8.01 -5.71 -0.28
C GLY A 213 -8.15 -4.29 -0.88
N ASP A 214 -8.54 -4.25 -2.15
CA ASP A 214 -8.71 -3.03 -2.95
C ASP A 214 -10.10 -2.41 -2.80
N ARG A 215 -10.35 -1.79 -1.65
CA ARG A 215 -11.62 -1.09 -1.37
C ARG A 215 -11.42 0.39 -1.03
N PRO A 216 -12.41 1.27 -1.30
CA PRO A 216 -12.40 2.65 -0.79
C PRO A 216 -12.23 2.68 0.72
N LEU A 217 -11.78 3.81 1.25
CA LEU A 217 -11.72 4.00 2.70
C LEU A 217 -13.09 4.44 3.23
N GLU A 218 -13.60 3.69 4.20
CA GLU A 218 -14.79 3.99 4.99
C GLU A 218 -14.39 4.54 6.38
N ASP A 219 -15.34 5.08 7.13
CA ASP A 219 -15.05 5.72 8.43
C ASP A 219 -14.70 4.70 9.54
N ASP A 220 -15.17 3.46 9.43
CA ASP A 220 -14.95 2.34 10.36
C ASP A 220 -13.92 1.31 9.83
N ASP A 221 -13.09 1.72 8.86
CA ASP A 221 -12.17 0.82 8.18
C ASP A 221 -11.02 0.36 9.08
N GLU A 222 -10.80 -0.96 9.17
CA GLU A 222 -9.72 -1.56 9.95
C GLU A 222 -8.32 -1.04 9.57
N ARG A 223 -8.13 -0.57 8.33
CA ARG A 223 -6.83 -0.06 7.84
C ARG A 223 -6.40 1.25 8.52
N ILE A 224 -7.33 1.93 9.19
CA ILE A 224 -7.06 3.12 10.01
C ILE A 224 -7.21 2.83 11.52
N GLN A 225 -7.31 1.56 11.93
CA GLN A 225 -7.17 1.21 13.33
C GLN A 225 -5.75 1.58 13.80
N ASN A 226 -5.66 2.31 14.92
CA ASN A 226 -4.43 2.94 15.42
C ASN A 226 -3.88 4.05 14.51
N TYR A 227 -4.73 4.74 13.76
CA TYR A 227 -4.37 5.97 13.06
C TYR A 227 -5.10 7.16 13.66
N ILE A 228 -4.42 8.30 13.62
CA ILE A 228 -5.04 9.60 13.83
C ILE A 228 -5.13 10.34 12.51
N ARG A 229 -6.20 11.12 12.35
CA ARG A 229 -6.30 12.06 11.24
C ARG A 229 -5.55 13.34 11.62
N LEU A 230 -4.58 13.73 10.81
CA LEU A 230 -3.82 14.94 11.02
C LEU A 230 -4.53 16.15 10.42
N ASP A 231 -4.71 17.19 11.24
CA ASP A 231 -5.29 18.45 10.80
C ASP A 231 -4.37 19.24 9.87
N ARG A 232 -4.94 20.00 8.95
CA ARG A 232 -4.18 20.78 7.97
C ARG A 232 -3.44 21.99 8.58
N ARG A 233 -3.73 22.35 9.83
CA ARG A 233 -3.27 23.58 10.51
C ARG A 233 -2.00 23.37 11.33
#